data_AF-A0A750B7F6-F1
#
_entry.id   AF-A0A750B7F6-F1
#
_cell.length_a   1.000
_cell.length_b   1.000
_cell.length_c   1.000
_cell.angle_alpha   90.00
_cell.angle_beta   90.00
_cell.angle_gamma   90.00
#
_symmetry.space_group_name_H-M   'P 1'
#
loop_
_entity.id
_entity.type
_entity.pdbx_description
1 polymer ?
#
loop_
_entity_poly.entity_id
_entity_poly.type
_entity_poly.pdbx_seq_one_letter_code
_entity_poly.pdbx_strand_id
1 'polypeptide(L)' 'MAGRRPKPTHLKVVTGNPGKRKLNDKEPQPAKEIPSPPAHLSDWGKVAWGRLTVLLDGMGILTVADS' A
#
# COMPACT_ATOMS: atom_id res chain seq x y z
N MET A 1 -12.89 25.54 2.61
CA MET A 1 -13.38 24.16 2.43
C MET A 1 -12.43 23.42 1.49
N ALA A 2 -11.92 22.25 1.87
CA ALA A 2 -11.10 21.45 0.97
C ALA A 2 -11.99 20.79 -0.10
N GLY A 3 -11.61 20.90 -1.37
CA GLY A 3 -12.29 20.19 -2.46
C GLY A 3 -12.17 18.68 -2.32
N ARG A 4 -12.90 17.93 -3.17
CA ARG A 4 -12.80 16.46 -3.22
C ARG A 4 -11.34 16.05 -3.47
N ARG A 5 -10.86 15.05 -2.74
CA ARG A 5 -9.54 14.46 -2.99
C ARG A 5 -9.47 13.97 -4.44
N PRO A 6 -8.34 14.17 -5.15
CA PRO A 6 -8.18 13.68 -6.50
C PRO A 6 -8.38 12.16 -6.56
N LYS A 7 -9.00 11.67 -7.65
CA LYS A 7 -9.00 10.22 -7.94
C LYS A 7 -7.56 9.75 -8.17
N PRO A 8 -7.13 8.63 -7.54
CA PRO A 8 -5.84 7.99 -7.83
C PRO A 8 -5.63 7.76 -9.32
N THR A 9 -4.37 7.81 -9.78
CA THR A 9 -4.03 7.68 -11.21
C THR A 9 -4.45 6.33 -11.76
N HIS A 10 -4.28 5.25 -11.00
CA HIS A 10 -4.75 3.91 -11.41
C HIS A 10 -6.25 3.90 -11.74
N LEU A 11 -7.09 4.53 -10.92
CA LEU A 11 -8.53 4.63 -11.19
C LEU A 11 -8.87 5.52 -12.39
N LYS A 12 -8.08 6.57 -12.64
CA LYS A 12 -8.22 7.39 -13.86
C LYS A 12 -7.88 6.59 -15.12
N VAL A 13 -6.85 5.75 -15.08
CA VAL A 13 -6.45 4.87 -16.19
C VAL A 13 -7.55 3.85 -16.49
N VAL A 14 -8.03 3.13 -15.47
CA VAL A 14 -9.09 2.11 -15.63
C VAL A 14 -10.39 2.72 -16.19
N THR A 15 -10.70 3.97 -15.85
CA THR A 15 -11.89 4.67 -16.36
C THR A 15 -11.68 5.38 -17.71
N GLY A 16 -10.54 5.16 -18.38
CA GLY A 16 -10.25 5.72 -19.71
C GLY A 16 -9.94 7.22 -19.71
N ASN A 17 -9.63 7.80 -18.54
CA ASN A 17 -9.35 9.23 -18.37
C ASN A 17 -10.36 10.15 -19.09
N PRO A 18 -11.66 10.16 -18.71
CA PRO A 18 -12.70 10.85 -19.47
C PRO A 18 -12.46 12.35 -19.65
N GLY A 19 -11.78 12.98 -18.68
CA GLY A 19 -11.40 14.39 -18.74
C GLY A 19 -10.18 14.69 -19.62
N LYS A 20 -9.51 13.66 -20.18
CA LYS A 20 -8.32 13.74 -21.05
C LYS A 20 -7.17 14.60 -20.51
N ARG A 21 -7.12 14.83 -19.19
CA ARG A 21 -6.04 15.59 -18.55
C ARG A 21 -4.80 14.71 -18.42
N LYS A 22 -3.62 15.30 -18.41
CA LYS A 22 -2.37 14.57 -18.15
C LYS A 22 -2.47 13.81 -16.82
N LEU A 23 -2.06 12.55 -16.81
CA LEU A 23 -1.99 11.72 -15.61
C LEU A 23 -0.83 12.18 -14.70
N ASN A 24 -0.92 11.87 -13.41
CA ASN A 24 0.13 12.23 -12.47
C ASN A 24 1.23 11.17 -12.49
N ASP A 25 2.33 11.46 -13.21
CA ASP A 25 3.49 10.58 -13.31
C ASP A 25 4.31 10.52 -11.99
N LYS A 26 3.99 11.38 -11.01
CA LYS A 26 4.68 11.50 -9.71
C LYS A 26 3.80 11.07 -8.54
N GLU A 27 2.79 10.24 -8.78
CA GLU A 27 2.02 9.69 -7.68
C GLU A 27 2.90 8.75 -6.84
N PRO A 28 2.90 8.85 -5.49
CA PRO A 28 3.70 7.99 -4.65
C PRO A 28 3.40 6.51 -4.92
N GLN A 29 4.45 5.73 -5.13
CA GLN A 29 4.39 4.27 -5.23
C GLN A 29 5.33 3.71 -4.16
N PRO A 30 4.84 3.50 -2.92
CA PRO A 30 5.64 2.92 -1.86
C PRO A 30 6.18 1.55 -2.28
N ALA A 31 7.45 1.28 -2.00
CA ALA A 31 8.01 -0.03 -2.24
C ALA A 31 7.32 -1.08 -1.35
N LYS A 32 7.19 -2.30 -1.87
CA LYS A 32 6.75 -3.44 -1.06
C LYS A 32 7.86 -3.86 -0.13
N GLU A 33 7.53 -4.09 1.13
CA GLU A 33 8.47 -4.56 2.14
C GLU A 33 7.72 -5.43 3.16
N ILE A 34 8.37 -6.50 3.63
CA ILE A 34 7.89 -7.29 4.76
C ILE A 34 8.71 -6.89 6.00
N PRO A 35 8.09 -6.23 7.00
CA PRO A 35 8.81 -5.79 8.18
C PRO A 35 9.12 -6.94 9.13
N SER A 36 10.22 -6.78 9.86
CA SER A 36 10.59 -7.71 10.93
C SER A 36 9.59 -7.63 12.09
N PRO A 37 9.31 -8.75 12.79
CA PRO A 37 8.41 -8.72 13.94
C PRO A 37 8.96 -7.80 15.04
N PRO A 38 8.10 -6.99 15.69
CA PRO A 38 8.51 -6.19 16.84
C PRO A 38 9.15 -7.02 17.95
N ALA A 39 10.24 -6.51 18.54
CA ALA A 39 11.06 -7.25 19.50
C ALA A 39 10.31 -7.67 20.77
N HIS A 40 9.27 -6.92 21.16
CA HIS A 40 8.47 -7.17 22.36
C HIS A 40 7.41 -8.27 22.18
N LEU A 41 7.26 -8.83 20.97
CA LEU A 41 6.35 -9.95 20.75
C LEU A 41 6.86 -11.23 21.43
N SER A 42 5.94 -11.98 22.01
CA SER A 42 6.20 -13.35 22.43
C SER A 42 6.56 -14.23 21.23
N ASP A 43 7.15 -15.41 21.47
CA ASP A 43 7.52 -16.31 20.39
C ASP A 43 6.32 -16.72 19.53
N TRP A 44 5.17 -16.97 20.16
CA TRP A 44 3.91 -17.21 19.43
C TRP A 44 3.46 -15.98 18.64
N GLY A 45 3.64 -14.77 19.20
CA GLY A 45 3.37 -13.52 18.50
C GLY A 45 4.23 -13.34 17.25
N LYS A 46 5.52 -13.70 17.30
CA LYS A 46 6.41 -13.66 16.12
C LYS A 46 5.99 -14.67 15.04
N VAL A 47 5.51 -15.85 15.43
CA VAL A 47 4.95 -16.84 14.48
C VAL A 47 3.67 -16.30 13.82
N ALA A 48 2.77 -15.71 14.61
CA ALA A 48 1.55 -15.09 14.09
C ALA A 48 1.88 -13.92 13.15
N TRP A 49 2.87 -13.09 13.49
CA TRP A 49 3.38 -12.00 12.65
C TRP A 49 3.82 -12.52 11.28
N GLY A 50 4.68 -13.54 11.25
CA GLY A 50 5.14 -14.12 9.98
C GLY A 50 4.02 -14.67 9.11
N ARG A 51 3.00 -15.29 9.71
CA ARG A 51 1.82 -15.77 8.95
C ARG A 51 1.01 -14.60 8.38
N LEU A 52 0.81 -13.55 9.17
CA LEU A 52 0.03 -12.39 8.76
C LEU A 52 0.74 -11.62 7.65
N THR A 53 2.04 -11.32 7.79
CA THR A 53 2.78 -10.53 6.81
C THR A 53 2.86 -11.21 5.45
N VAL A 54 2.98 -12.54 5.40
CA VAL A 54 2.92 -13.30 4.13
C VAL A 54 1.57 -13.14 3.44
N LEU A 55 0.45 -13.17 4.18
CA LEU A 55 -0.88 -12.94 3.61
C LEU A 55 -1.04 -11.49 3.11
N LEU A 56 -0.57 -10.51 3.87
CA LEU A 56 -0.65 -9.09 3.51
C LEU A 56 0.21 -8.75 2.28
N ASP A 57 1.40 -9.34 2.17
CA ASP A 57 2.26 -9.20 0.99
C ASP A 57 1.63 -9.86 -0.25
N GLY A 58 1.02 -11.05 -0.08
CA GLY A 58 0.25 -11.72 -1.13
C GLY A 58 -0.93 -10.87 -1.65
N MET A 59 -1.56 -10.08 -0.78
CA MET A 59 -2.59 -9.09 -1.16
C MET A 59 -2.00 -7.79 -1.73
N GLY A 60 -0.69 -7.58 -1.62
CA GLY A 60 0.02 -6.40 -2.13
C GLY A 60 -0.27 -5.12 -1.35
N ILE A 61 -0.63 -5.21 -0.07
CA ILE A 61 -0.97 -4.04 0.76
C ILE A 61 0.12 -3.67 1.78
N LEU A 62 1.16 -4.51 1.92
CA LEU A 62 2.29 -4.29 2.81
C LEU A 62 3.36 -3.43 2.12
N THR A 63 3.81 -2.37 2.77
CA THR A 63 4.72 -1.38 2.18
C THR A 63 5.79 -0.94 3.18
N VAL A 64 6.78 -0.19 2.70
CA VAL A 64 7.78 0.50 3.54
C VAL A 64 7.20 1.40 4.64
N ALA A 65 5.90 1.75 4.56
CA ALA A 65 5.24 2.54 5.61
C ALA A 65 4.83 1.70 6.84
N ASP A 66 4.86 0.38 6.71
CA ASP A 66 4.48 -0.58 7.76
C ASP A 66 5.70 -1.10 8.55
N SER A 67 6.89 -0.64 8.18
CA SER A 67 8.19 -0.98 8.79
C SER A 67 8.50 -0.21 10.07
#